data_AF-A0A933R6F6-F1
#
_entry.id   AF-A0A933R6F6-F1
#
_cell.length_a   1.000
_cell.length_b   1.000
_cell.length_c   1.000
_cell.angle_alpha   90.00
_cell.angle_beta   90.00
_cell.angle_gamma   90.00
#
_symmetry.space_group_name_H-M   'P 1'
#
loop_
_entity.id
_entity.type
_entity.pdbx_description
1 polymer ?
#
loop_
_entity_poly.entity_id
_entity_poly.type
_entity_poly.pdbx_seq_one_letter_code
_entity_poly.pdbx_strand_id
1 'polypeptide(L)'
;MTTNLIDRPPTRGEISVRARYGGAMAAEESADLSIDSTDSIDDAVEAAWAAGDPDALRLAWDHYGRLVFTYCARALSDREAAADCTQETFVGAWRSRERFDPERGTLAGWLIGIARYRVIDVHRTAARTPVPSSGLADGDQQPGHADE
;
A
#
# COMPACT_ATOMS: atom_id res chain seq x y z
N MET A 1 27.70 -37.18 27.51
CA MET A 1 26.60 -37.91 26.82
C MET A 1 25.49 -36.89 26.59
N THR A 2 25.07 -36.44 25.41
CA THR A 2 25.40 -36.66 24.00
C THR A 2 24.69 -35.49 23.28
N THR A 3 25.42 -34.49 22.78
CA THR A 3 25.60 -34.14 21.35
C THR A 3 24.34 -34.07 20.45
N ASN A 4 24.11 -32.85 19.94
CA ASN A 4 23.44 -32.39 18.69
C ASN A 4 21.93 -32.47 18.53
N LEU A 5 21.33 -31.34 18.14
CA LEU A 5 20.93 -31.01 16.75
C LEU A 5 20.28 -29.60 16.74
N ILE A 6 21.05 -28.51 16.72
CA ILE A 6 21.22 -27.63 15.55
C ILE A 6 20.12 -27.85 14.49
N ASP A 7 19.01 -27.16 14.62
CA ASP A 7 18.18 -26.80 13.47
C ASP A 7 18.55 -25.37 13.09
N ARG A 8 19.33 -25.27 12.02
CA ARG A 8 19.94 -24.04 11.52
C ARG A 8 18.95 -23.43 10.53
N PRO A 9 18.52 -22.17 10.66
CA PRO A 9 17.63 -21.57 9.68
C PRO A 9 18.32 -21.54 8.30
N PRO A 10 17.58 -21.76 7.21
CA PRO A 10 18.15 -21.78 5.87
C PRO A 10 18.84 -20.45 5.57
N THR A 11 20.08 -20.52 5.11
CA THR A 11 20.91 -19.36 4.79
C THR A 11 20.44 -18.69 3.51
N ARG A 12 20.17 -17.38 3.63
CA ARG A 12 20.38 -16.28 2.67
C ARG A 12 20.84 -16.67 1.25
N GLY A 13 19.94 -16.50 0.28
CA GLY A 13 20.13 -16.77 -1.16
C GLY A 13 19.39 -18.04 -1.53
N GLU A 14 18.33 -18.07 -2.32
CA GLU A 14 18.08 -17.36 -3.57
C GLU A 14 16.55 -17.19 -3.74
N ILE A 15 15.99 -16.04 -3.37
CA ILE A 15 14.65 -15.66 -3.84
C ILE A 15 14.86 -14.53 -4.83
N SER A 16 15.31 -14.89 -6.03
CA SER A 16 15.45 -13.98 -7.15
C SER A 16 14.13 -13.92 -7.91
N VAL A 17 13.19 -13.08 -7.44
CA VAL A 17 11.90 -12.89 -8.13
C VAL A 17 12.07 -11.84 -9.23
N ARG A 18 12.07 -12.33 -10.47
CA ARG A 18 12.08 -11.51 -11.68
C ARG A 18 10.82 -10.65 -11.76
N ALA A 19 11.04 -9.36 -11.99
CA ALA A 19 10.03 -8.37 -12.27
C ALA A 19 9.21 -8.69 -13.53
N ARG A 20 7.87 -8.60 -13.42
CA ARG A 20 6.99 -8.17 -14.52
C ARG A 20 5.79 -7.39 -13.99
N TYR A 21 5.79 -6.08 -14.24
CA TYR A 21 4.59 -5.35 -14.66
C TYR A 21 5.01 -4.49 -15.85
N GLY A 22 4.89 -5.07 -17.04
CA GLY A 22 4.81 -4.33 -18.29
C GLY A 22 3.35 -4.00 -18.55
N GLY A 23 3.11 -2.79 -19.07
CA GLY A 23 1.78 -2.25 -19.35
C GLY A 23 0.96 -3.06 -20.35
N ALA A 24 -0.30 -2.65 -20.42
CA ALA A 24 -1.39 -3.18 -21.24
C ALA A 24 -0.98 -3.69 -22.64
N MET A 25 -1.58 -4.81 -23.05
CA MET A 25 -2.33 -4.98 -24.30
C MET A 25 -2.81 -6.44 -24.46
N ALA A 26 -3.98 -6.58 -25.06
CA ALA A 26 -4.73 -7.81 -25.26
C ALA A 26 -3.96 -8.94 -25.98
N ALA A 27 -4.23 -10.18 -25.57
CA ALA A 27 -4.55 -11.30 -26.46
C ALA A 27 -4.94 -12.51 -25.60
N GLU A 28 -6.02 -13.17 -26.01
CA GLU A 28 -6.65 -14.32 -25.40
C GLU A 28 -5.76 -15.58 -25.44
N GLU A 29 -6.20 -16.58 -24.67
CA GLU A 29 -5.92 -18.01 -24.88
C GLU A 29 -4.56 -18.55 -24.42
N SER A 30 -4.49 -18.91 -23.13
CA SER A 30 -4.00 -20.22 -22.65
C SER A 30 -4.11 -20.28 -21.12
N ALA A 31 -5.31 -20.64 -20.65
CA ALA A 31 -5.59 -20.91 -19.24
C ALA A 31 -5.39 -22.40 -18.95
N ASP A 32 -4.15 -22.83 -18.69
CA ASP A 32 -3.90 -24.08 -17.98
C ASP A 32 -2.49 -24.07 -17.39
N LEU A 33 -2.36 -24.40 -16.09
CA LEU A 33 -1.11 -24.64 -15.31
C LEU A 33 -0.33 -23.44 -14.69
N SER A 34 -0.95 -22.49 -13.98
CA SER A 34 -0.18 -21.54 -13.13
C SER A 34 -0.80 -21.11 -11.78
N ILE A 35 -1.91 -21.71 -11.36
CA ILE A 35 -2.69 -21.26 -10.18
C ILE A 35 -2.08 -21.72 -8.84
N ASP A 36 -1.28 -22.79 -8.83
CA ASP A 36 -0.78 -23.45 -7.61
C ASP A 36 0.27 -22.66 -6.81
N SER A 37 1.19 -21.95 -7.48
CA SER A 37 2.33 -21.32 -6.80
C SER A 37 2.04 -19.97 -6.15
N THR A 38 0.99 -19.26 -6.59
CA THR A 38 0.66 -17.93 -6.04
C THR A 38 -0.17 -18.06 -4.76
N ASP A 39 -1.21 -18.90 -4.78
CA ASP A 39 -2.00 -19.21 -3.58
C ASP A 39 -1.10 -19.78 -2.47
N SER A 40 -0.13 -20.64 -2.81
CA SER A 40 0.82 -21.17 -1.83
C SER A 40 1.70 -20.09 -1.17
N ILE A 41 2.03 -19.00 -1.89
CA ILE A 41 2.78 -17.87 -1.32
C ILE A 41 1.85 -16.98 -0.49
N ASP A 42 0.65 -16.70 -0.98
CA ASP A 42 -0.37 -15.96 -0.24
C ASP A 42 -0.63 -16.65 1.11
N ASP A 43 -0.90 -17.95 1.11
CA ASP A 43 -1.14 -18.76 2.31
C ASP A 43 0.05 -18.69 3.29
N ALA A 44 1.29 -18.75 2.79
CA ALA A 44 2.48 -18.66 3.63
C ALA A 44 2.63 -17.28 4.29
N VAL A 45 2.34 -16.20 3.55
CA VAL A 45 2.37 -14.84 4.08
C VAL A 45 1.24 -14.64 5.09
N GLU A 46 0.04 -15.14 4.80
CA GLU A 46 -1.13 -15.07 5.68
C GLU A 46 -0.90 -15.82 7.00
N ALA A 47 -0.33 -17.03 6.93
CA ALA A 47 0.01 -17.82 8.10
C ALA A 47 1.07 -17.12 8.97
N ALA A 48 2.13 -16.57 8.37
CA ALA A 48 3.14 -15.81 9.10
C ALA A 48 2.53 -14.56 9.76
N TRP A 49 1.63 -13.87 9.06
CA TRP A 49 0.92 -12.70 9.57
C TRP A 49 0.02 -13.02 10.76
N ALA A 50 -0.79 -14.07 10.65
CA ALA A 50 -1.68 -14.53 11.72
C ALA A 50 -0.90 -15.00 12.96
N ALA A 51 0.26 -15.65 12.75
CA ALA A 51 1.16 -16.06 13.82
C ALA A 51 1.89 -14.88 14.50
N GLY A 52 1.87 -13.68 13.89
CA GLY A 52 2.61 -12.53 14.38
C GLY A 52 4.13 -12.69 14.24
N ASP A 53 4.58 -13.43 13.22
CA ASP A 53 5.99 -13.65 12.93
C ASP A 53 6.72 -12.29 12.77
N PRO A 54 7.90 -12.11 13.38
CA PRO A 54 8.72 -10.90 13.22
C PRO A 54 8.96 -10.47 11.75
N ASP A 55 9.01 -11.42 10.81
CA ASP A 55 9.22 -11.19 9.39
C ASP A 55 7.92 -10.98 8.60
N ALA A 56 6.75 -11.24 9.18
CA ALA A 56 5.47 -11.20 8.47
C ALA A 56 5.18 -9.85 7.83
N LEU A 57 5.51 -8.75 8.52
CA LEU A 57 5.32 -7.41 7.98
C LEU A 57 6.18 -7.18 6.72
N ARG A 58 7.43 -7.66 6.73
CA ARG A 58 8.33 -7.56 5.58
C ARG A 58 7.83 -8.42 4.43
N LEU A 59 7.43 -9.66 4.70
CA LEU A 59 6.89 -10.58 3.69
C LEU A 59 5.62 -10.01 3.04
N ALA A 60 4.69 -9.49 3.83
CA ALA A 60 3.47 -8.85 3.32
C ALA A 60 3.78 -7.58 2.52
N TRP A 61 4.80 -6.80 2.91
CA TRP A 61 5.24 -5.64 2.15
C TRP A 61 5.82 -6.04 0.78
N ASP A 62 6.73 -7.02 0.77
CA ASP A 62 7.38 -7.50 -0.45
C ASP A 62 6.35 -8.06 -1.45
N HIS A 63 5.30 -8.72 -0.94
CA HIS A 63 4.28 -9.37 -1.75
C HIS A 63 3.11 -8.44 -2.14
N TYR A 64 2.51 -7.73 -1.18
CA TYR A 64 1.33 -6.88 -1.39
C TYR A 64 1.62 -5.38 -1.52
N GLY A 65 2.83 -4.93 -1.21
CA GLY A 65 3.17 -3.50 -1.18
C GLY A 65 2.85 -2.78 -2.50
N ARG A 66 3.14 -3.44 -3.63
CA ARG A 66 2.84 -2.90 -4.95
C ARG A 66 1.34 -2.86 -5.27
N LEU A 67 0.57 -3.84 -4.78
CA LEU A 67 -0.89 -3.86 -4.92
C LEU A 67 -1.51 -2.67 -4.19
N VAL A 68 -1.16 -2.49 -2.91
CA VAL A 68 -1.66 -1.40 -2.07
C VAL A 68 -1.23 -0.05 -2.63
N PHE A 69 0.04 0.12 -3.01
CA PHE A 69 0.53 1.35 -3.62
C PHE A 69 -0.23 1.72 -4.89
N THR A 70 -0.46 0.73 -5.75
CA THR A 70 -1.18 0.93 -7.00
C THR A 70 -2.64 1.36 -6.76
N TYR A 71 -3.28 0.82 -5.72
CA TYR A 71 -4.60 1.26 -5.30
C TYR A 71 -4.58 2.72 -4.81
N CYS A 72 -3.69 3.07 -3.89
CA CYS A 72 -3.56 4.42 -3.35
C CYS A 72 -3.23 5.45 -4.45
N ALA A 73 -2.30 5.12 -5.35
CA ALA A 73 -1.88 6.01 -6.45
C ALA A 73 -3.03 6.33 -7.40
N ARG A 74 -3.87 5.34 -7.71
CA ARG A 74 -5.09 5.56 -8.51
C ARG A 74 -6.12 6.43 -7.80
N ALA A 75 -6.21 6.34 -6.48
CA ALA A 75 -7.24 7.03 -5.72
C ALA A 75 -6.86 8.46 -5.31
N LEU A 76 -5.56 8.75 -5.14
CA LEU A 76 -5.08 10.05 -4.66
C LEU A 76 -4.55 10.97 -5.76
N SER A 77 -4.17 10.44 -6.93
CA SER A 77 -3.54 11.20 -8.03
C SER A 77 -2.28 11.99 -7.65
N ASP A 78 -1.73 11.73 -6.45
CA ASP A 78 -0.49 12.25 -5.91
C ASP A 78 0.37 11.05 -5.49
N ARG A 79 1.59 10.97 -6.03
CA ARG A 79 2.50 9.85 -5.83
C ARG A 79 3.08 9.82 -4.41
N GLU A 80 3.35 10.98 -3.83
CA GLU A 80 3.91 11.09 -2.48
C GLU A 80 2.84 10.72 -1.45
N ALA A 81 1.64 11.32 -1.58
CA ALA A 81 0.49 10.96 -0.74
C ALA A 81 0.14 9.47 -0.84
N ALA A 82 0.28 8.87 -2.03
CA ALA A 82 0.07 7.43 -2.21
C ALA A 82 1.13 6.57 -1.51
N ALA A 83 2.41 6.97 -1.55
CA ALA A 83 3.48 6.27 -0.86
C ALA A 83 3.28 6.32 0.66
N ASP A 84 2.91 7.47 1.20
CA ASP A 84 2.62 7.64 2.62
C ASP A 84 1.39 6.83 3.03
N CYS A 85 0.27 6.97 2.31
CA CYS A 85 -0.94 6.19 2.55
C CYS A 85 -0.68 4.68 2.54
N THR A 86 0.22 4.21 1.67
CA THR A 86 0.64 2.79 1.63
C THR A 86 1.41 2.40 2.89
N GLN A 87 2.44 3.16 3.26
CA GLN A 87 3.21 2.90 4.48
C GLN A 87 2.30 2.88 5.72
N GLU A 88 1.43 3.87 5.85
CA GLU A 88 0.55 3.94 7.00
C GLU A 88 -0.51 2.82 7.02
N THR A 89 -0.88 2.28 5.84
CA THR A 89 -1.74 1.11 5.73
C THR A 89 -1.06 -0.10 6.37
N PHE A 90 0.19 -0.40 6.00
CA PHE A 90 0.92 -1.53 6.57
C PHE A 90 1.22 -1.35 8.05
N VAL A 91 1.61 -0.15 8.50
CA VAL A 91 1.79 0.15 9.92
C VAL A 91 0.49 0.00 10.70
N GLY A 92 -0.61 0.50 10.14
CA GLY A 92 -1.95 0.36 10.74
C GLY A 92 -2.38 -1.09 10.83
N ALA A 93 -2.23 -1.83 9.73
CA ALA A 93 -2.55 -3.25 9.65
C ALA A 93 -1.76 -4.06 10.69
N TRP A 94 -0.45 -3.84 10.81
CA TRP A 94 0.39 -4.54 11.79
C TRP A 94 -0.04 -4.27 13.23
N ARG A 95 -0.34 -3.00 13.55
CA ARG A 95 -0.86 -2.61 14.88
C ARG A 95 -2.21 -3.24 15.20
N SER A 96 -3.01 -3.55 14.18
CA SER A 96 -4.31 -4.21 14.33
C SER A 96 -4.33 -5.65 13.85
N ARG A 97 -3.17 -6.32 13.72
CA ARG A 97 -3.04 -7.65 13.09
C ARG A 97 -3.92 -8.70 13.75
N GLU A 98 -4.16 -8.59 15.06
CA GLU A 98 -5.03 -9.48 15.84
C GLU A 98 -6.50 -9.44 15.41
N ARG A 99 -6.89 -8.45 14.59
CA ARG A 99 -8.23 -8.34 14.00
C ARG A 99 -8.34 -9.00 12.62
N PHE A 100 -7.21 -9.42 12.03
CA PHE A 100 -7.23 -10.19 10.80
C PHE A 100 -7.75 -11.58 11.10
N ASP A 101 -8.70 -12.03 10.29
CA ASP A 101 -9.35 -13.32 10.40
C ASP A 101 -9.41 -13.95 9.00
N PRO A 102 -8.60 -15.00 8.74
CA PRO A 102 -8.52 -15.61 7.41
C PRO A 102 -9.84 -16.27 7.00
N GLU A 103 -10.73 -16.62 7.94
CA GLU A 103 -12.06 -17.17 7.60
C GLU A 103 -13.00 -16.09 7.01
N ARG A 104 -12.69 -14.81 7.24
CA ARG A 104 -13.52 -13.67 6.79
C ARG A 104 -13.01 -13.02 5.49
N GLY A 105 -11.86 -13.45 5.00
CA GLY A 105 -11.28 -13.00 3.73
C GLY A 105 -9.75 -12.94 3.76
N THR A 106 -9.18 -12.69 2.58
CA THR A 106 -7.72 -12.67 2.38
C THR A 106 -7.06 -11.45 3.02
N LEU A 107 -5.78 -11.58 3.35
CA LEU A 107 -4.95 -10.50 3.86
C LEU A 107 -4.85 -9.36 2.84
N ALA A 108 -4.75 -9.67 1.56
CA ALA A 108 -4.79 -8.68 0.49
C ALA A 108 -6.09 -7.85 0.52
N GLY A 109 -7.24 -8.52 0.65
CA GLY A 109 -8.54 -7.84 0.75
C GLY A 109 -8.65 -6.96 1.99
N TRP A 110 -8.15 -7.45 3.13
CA TRP A 110 -8.13 -6.70 4.38
C TRP A 110 -7.24 -5.46 4.32
N LEU A 111 -6.03 -5.57 3.74
CA LEU A 111 -5.12 -4.45 3.49
C LEU A 111 -5.76 -3.39 2.59
N ILE A 112 -6.44 -3.79 1.51
CA ILE A 112 -7.18 -2.86 0.64
C ILE A 112 -8.33 -2.18 1.39
N GLY A 113 -9.01 -2.90 2.28
CA GLY A 113 -10.02 -2.31 3.16
C GLY A 113 -9.45 -1.20 4.04
N ILE A 114 -8.29 -1.42 4.66
CA ILE A 114 -7.59 -0.40 5.46
C ILE A 114 -7.15 0.78 4.57
N ALA A 115 -6.54 0.50 3.41
CA ALA A 115 -6.09 1.53 2.47
C ALA A 115 -7.24 2.44 2.02
N ARG A 116 -8.43 1.87 1.75
CA ARG A 116 -9.63 2.65 1.41
C ARG A 116 -9.97 3.68 2.48
N TYR A 117 -9.95 3.30 3.76
CA TYR A 117 -10.23 4.23 4.85
C TYR A 117 -9.20 5.36 4.92
N ARG A 118 -7.91 5.05 4.68
CA ARG A 118 -6.84 6.06 4.67
C ARG A 118 -6.96 7.03 3.50
N VAL A 119 -7.24 6.54 2.31
CA VAL A 119 -7.51 7.38 1.13
C VAL A 119 -8.65 8.37 1.40
N ILE A 120 -9.74 7.91 2.04
CA ILE A 120 -10.86 8.79 2.40
C ILE A 120 -10.41 9.88 3.39
N ASP A 121 -9.57 9.53 4.36
CA ASP A 121 -9.04 10.48 5.35
C ASP A 121 -8.13 11.54 4.72
N VAL A 122 -7.26 11.13 3.80
CA VAL A 122 -6.41 12.05 3.02
C VAL A 122 -7.26 13.04 2.22
N HIS A 123 -8.29 12.56 1.50
CA HIS A 123 -9.23 13.43 0.76
C HIS A 123 -9.96 14.40 1.68
N ARG A 124 -10.40 13.94 2.85
CA ARG A 124 -11.06 14.79 3.85
C ARG A 124 -10.13 15.87 4.40
N THR A 125 -8.85 15.55 4.60
CA THR A 125 -7.85 16.50 5.11
C THR A 125 -7.47 17.54 4.04
N ALA A 126 -7.32 17.12 2.78
CA ALA A 126 -7.09 18.02 1.66
C ALA A 126 -8.24 19.02 1.49
N ALA A 127 -9.49 18.56 1.58
CA ALA A 127 -10.67 19.43 1.48
C ALA A 127 -10.81 20.46 2.61
N ARG A 128 -10.14 20.24 3.75
CA ARG A 128 -10.17 21.14 4.91
C ARG A 128 -9.07 22.19 4.88
N THR A 129 -8.06 22.03 4.04
CA THR A 129 -6.99 23.02 3.89
C THR A 129 -7.55 24.18 3.06
N PRO A 130 -7.80 25.37 3.65
CA PRO A 130 -8.31 26.50 2.89
C PRO A 130 -7.27 26.85 1.84
N VAL A 131 -7.68 26.88 0.57
CA VAL A 131 -6.84 27.45 -0.50
C VAL A 131 -6.58 28.89 -0.08
N PRO A 132 -5.32 29.32 0.12
CA PRO A 132 -5.06 30.71 0.42
C PRO A 132 -5.59 31.52 -0.75
N SER A 133 -6.62 32.33 -0.51
CA SER A 133 -7.15 33.31 -1.45
C SER A 133 -6.13 34.43 -1.61
N SER A 134 -4.99 34.11 -2.22
CA SER A 134 -3.99 35.07 -2.63
C SER A 134 -4.39 35.59 -4.01
N GLY A 135 -5.10 36.72 -4.05
CA GLY A 135 -5.48 37.34 -5.32
C GLY A 135 -6.43 38.54 -5.27
N LEU A 136 -6.93 38.95 -4.11
CA LEU A 136 -7.63 40.24 -3.96
C LEU A 136 -6.69 41.25 -3.30
N ALA A 137 -5.57 41.53 -3.98
CA ALA A 137 -4.88 42.80 -3.78
C ALA A 137 -5.69 43.85 -4.53
N ASP A 138 -6.52 44.53 -3.75
CA ASP A 138 -7.28 45.72 -4.03
C ASP A 138 -6.51 46.69 -4.94
N GLY A 139 -6.83 46.68 -6.22
CA GLY A 139 -6.23 47.52 -7.25
C GLY A 139 -7.10 48.73 -7.62
N ASP A 140 -8.05 49.09 -6.75
CA ASP A 140 -9.00 50.18 -7.01
C ASP A 140 -8.81 51.30 -5.99
N GLN A 141 -7.91 52.25 -6.28
CA GLN A 141 -8.06 53.63 -5.83
C GLN A 141 -7.77 54.55 -7.03
N GLN A 142 -8.83 55.25 -7.44
CA GLN A 142 -9.04 55.94 -8.70
C GLN A 142 -8.00 57.01 -9.11
N PRO A 143 -7.94 57.32 -10.42
CA PRO A 143 -7.25 58.48 -10.97
C PRO A 143 -8.10 59.75 -10.77
N GLY A 144 -7.43 60.88 -10.50
CA GLY A 144 -7.99 62.22 -10.73
C GLY A 144 -8.16 63.09 -9.49
N HIS A 145 -7.11 63.81 -9.12
CA HIS A 145 -7.27 65.16 -8.58
C HIS A 145 -6.53 66.12 -9.51
N ALA A 146 -7.32 66.79 -10.35
CA ALA A 146 -6.95 68.07 -10.94
C ALA A 146 -6.91 69.10 -9.81
N ASP A 147 -5.81 69.86 -9.73
CA ASP A 147 -5.73 71.27 -9.34
C ASP A 147 -4.25 71.65 -9.32
N GLU A 148 -3.78 72.37 -10.35
CA GLU A 148 -3.08 73.67 -10.24
C GLU A 148 -2.87 74.30 -11.63
#